data_AF-A0AAD3X7G5-F1
#
_entry.id   AF-A0AAD3X7G5-F1
#
_cell.length_a   1.000
_cell.length_b   1.000
_cell.length_c   1.000
_cell.angle_alpha   90.00
_cell.angle_beta   90.00
_cell.angle_gamma   90.00
#
_symmetry.space_group_name_H-M   'P 1'
#
loop_
_entity.id
_entity.type
_entity.pdbx_description
1 polymer ?
#
loop_
_entity_poly.entity_id
_entity_poly.type
_entity_poly.pdbx_seq_one_letter_code
_entity_poly.pdbx_strand_id
1 'polypeptide(L)'
;MALSLEEFRSALLDAVSRQGLGIQLTDAEAQQVAADPQASRSWYEYWLSTNPQTAPAVDASSTPDASPTAETIPLGGHDFARAAAFASAPPAYGGGPAEYAGHAVPPTSGEPQKKSRVGLWVALSIVGALLLIAVIIVVVAFTTARHWTKVDSPEKPETFHSEEYETGLYLVSDDGVSPCAVDQDWTDCIDAMEVNYAGACAGVELVPAAVTLCGQHRAEIDRMRAEDSEGSVVASLGDFGHLTRTPETATRQVSNNDFEAAVTHEAVCYLGFLGECE
;
A
#
# COMPACT_ATOMS: atom_id res chain seq x y z
N MET A 1 -1.51 33.59 0.67
CA MET A 1 -0.11 33.15 0.90
C MET A 1 -0.17 31.75 1.49
N ALA A 2 0.75 30.86 1.14
CA ALA A 2 0.78 29.54 1.75
C ALA A 2 1.18 29.64 3.23
N LEU A 3 0.47 28.94 4.10
CA LEU A 3 0.92 28.70 5.47
C LEU A 3 2.19 27.86 5.40
N SER A 4 3.23 28.24 6.15
CA SER A 4 4.39 27.38 6.35
C SER A 4 4.03 26.15 7.19
N LEU A 5 4.86 25.10 7.16
CA LEU A 5 4.66 23.89 7.95
C LEU A 5 4.58 24.17 9.47
N GLU A 6 5.29 25.18 9.97
CA GLU A 6 5.23 25.54 11.39
C GLU A 6 3.92 26.28 11.74
N GLU A 7 3.46 27.18 10.86
CA GLU A 7 2.16 27.83 11.01
C GLU A 7 1.02 26.80 10.92
N PHE A 8 1.11 25.83 10.02
CA PHE A 8 0.19 24.69 9.92
C PHE A 8 0.14 23.87 11.22
N ARG A 9 1.29 23.52 11.80
CA ARG A 9 1.36 22.83 13.11
C ARG A 9 0.70 23.66 14.22
N SER A 10 0.93 24.98 14.23
CA SER A 10 0.27 25.86 15.21
C SER A 10 -1.25 25.94 15.01
N ALA A 11 -1.72 25.92 13.76
CA ALA A 11 -3.14 25.97 13.41
C ALA A 11 -3.90 24.65 13.70
N LEU A 12 -3.23 23.50 13.71
CA LEU A 12 -3.83 22.24 14.16
C LEU A 12 -4.19 22.26 15.66
N LEU A 13 -3.39 22.95 16.48
CA LEU A 13 -3.56 23.02 17.94
C LEU A 13 -4.69 23.96 18.38
N ASP A 14 -5.18 24.83 17.50
CA ASP A 14 -6.34 25.70 17.75
C ASP A 14 -7.57 25.19 16.98
N ALA A 15 -8.68 24.97 17.69
CA ALA A 15 -9.87 24.36 17.10
C ALA A 15 -10.52 25.23 16.01
N VAL A 16 -10.48 26.57 16.16
CA VAL A 16 -11.05 27.51 15.18
C VAL A 16 -10.20 27.54 13.91
N SER A 17 -8.88 27.60 14.06
CA SER A 17 -7.92 27.56 12.95
C SER A 17 -7.98 26.23 12.21
N ARG A 18 -8.06 25.10 12.93
CA ARG A 18 -8.21 23.75 12.34
C ARG A 18 -9.48 23.60 11.52
N GLN A 19 -10.60 24.17 11.98
CA GLN A 19 -11.84 24.22 11.21
C GLN A 19 -11.68 25.07 9.93
N GLY A 20 -10.92 26.17 9.99
CA GLY A 20 -10.55 26.98 8.82
C GLY A 20 -9.63 26.28 7.80
N LEU A 21 -8.87 25.25 8.20
CA LEU A 21 -8.07 24.41 7.29
C LEU A 21 -8.90 23.36 6.53
N GLY A 22 -10.15 23.10 6.96
CA GLY A 22 -10.99 22.03 6.41
C GLY A 22 -10.57 20.62 6.84
N ILE A 23 -9.74 20.49 7.88
CA ILE A 23 -9.17 19.21 8.31
C ILE A 23 -10.05 18.58 9.41
N GLN A 24 -10.61 17.41 9.10
CA GLN A 24 -11.44 16.61 10.01
C GLN A 24 -10.56 15.79 10.99
N LEU A 25 -9.96 16.46 11.98
CA LEU A 25 -9.23 15.82 13.08
C LEU A 25 -9.82 16.24 14.44
N THR A 26 -9.92 15.29 15.38
CA THR A 26 -10.22 15.58 16.78
C THR A 26 -9.05 16.29 17.48
N ASP A 27 -9.30 16.93 18.62
CA ASP A 27 -8.22 17.63 19.36
C ASP A 27 -7.08 16.70 19.79
N ALA A 28 -7.39 15.43 20.11
CA ALA A 28 -6.38 14.44 20.49
C ALA A 28 -5.51 14.03 19.30
N GLU A 29 -6.10 13.78 18.14
CA GLU A 29 -5.38 13.44 16.91
C GLU A 29 -4.57 14.63 16.40
N ALA A 30 -5.12 15.85 16.47
CA ALA A 30 -4.42 17.07 16.07
C ALA A 30 -3.18 17.32 16.94
N GLN A 31 -3.25 17.08 18.26
CA GLN A 31 -2.10 17.11 19.15
C GLN A 31 -1.07 16.02 18.82
N GLN A 32 -1.50 14.81 18.47
CA GLN A 32 -0.61 13.72 18.09
C GLN A 32 0.12 14.01 16.75
N VAL A 33 -0.59 14.51 15.75
CA VAL A 33 -0.03 14.94 14.45
C VAL A 33 0.94 16.11 14.64
N ALA A 34 0.60 17.08 15.49
CA ALA A 34 1.46 18.22 15.80
C ALA A 34 2.67 17.85 16.70
N ALA A 35 2.66 16.69 17.37
CA ALA A 35 3.80 16.18 18.14
C ALA A 35 4.79 15.39 17.26
N ASP A 36 4.31 14.64 16.26
CA ASP A 36 5.13 13.84 15.35
C ASP A 36 5.61 14.65 14.12
N PRO A 37 6.93 14.86 13.94
CA PRO A 37 7.47 15.59 12.78
C PRO A 37 7.23 14.96 11.41
N GLN A 38 7.02 13.64 11.32
CA GLN A 38 6.70 12.94 10.07
C GLN A 38 5.21 13.04 9.77
N ALA A 39 4.34 12.81 10.76
CA ALA A 39 2.90 12.99 10.60
C ALA A 39 2.54 14.45 10.25
N SER A 40 3.20 15.43 10.87
CA SER A 40 3.06 16.85 10.53
C SER A 40 3.35 17.13 9.03
N ARG A 41 4.31 16.42 8.43
CA ARG A 41 4.68 16.60 7.01
C ARG A 41 3.67 15.97 6.07
N SER A 42 3.29 14.71 6.31
CA SER A 42 2.32 14.02 5.46
C SER A 42 0.95 14.68 5.48
N TRP A 43 0.48 15.17 6.64
CA TRP A 43 -0.76 15.94 6.74
C TRP A 43 -0.69 17.31 6.06
N TYR A 44 0.46 17.98 6.09
CA TYR A 44 0.68 19.25 5.39
C TYR A 44 0.70 19.06 3.86
N GLU A 45 1.36 18.01 3.36
CA GLU A 45 1.36 17.63 1.94
C GLU A 45 -0.04 17.23 1.45
N TYR A 46 -0.77 16.44 2.23
CA TYR A 46 -2.17 16.10 1.96
C TYR A 46 -3.07 17.34 1.90
N TRP A 47 -2.93 18.26 2.87
CA TRP A 47 -3.67 19.53 2.88
C TRP A 47 -3.37 20.40 1.67
N LEU A 48 -2.09 20.53 1.25
CA LEU A 48 -1.70 21.24 0.03
C LEU A 48 -2.29 20.60 -1.24
N SER A 49 -2.36 19.27 -1.30
CA SER A 49 -2.94 18.57 -2.46
C SER A 49 -4.46 18.73 -2.58
N THR A 50 -5.14 18.94 -1.44
CA THR A 50 -6.61 19.04 -1.38
C THR A 50 -7.10 20.50 -1.45
N ASN A 51 -6.25 21.48 -1.13
CA ASN A 51 -6.56 22.92 -1.23
C ASN A 51 -5.70 23.64 -2.31
N PRO A 52 -6.10 23.59 -3.60
CA PRO A 52 -5.33 24.13 -4.72
C PRO A 52 -5.19 25.66 -4.76
N GLN A 53 -5.88 26.43 -3.90
CA GLN A 53 -5.70 27.89 -3.79
C GLN A 53 -4.37 28.32 -3.13
N THR A 54 -3.47 27.37 -2.85
CA THR A 54 -2.26 27.57 -2.03
C THR A 54 -0.95 27.46 -2.84
N ALA A 55 -1.03 27.28 -4.16
CA ALA A 55 0.15 27.26 -5.03
C ALA A 55 0.81 28.66 -5.13
N PRO A 56 2.15 28.76 -5.19
CA PRO A 56 2.82 30.00 -5.58
C PRO A 56 2.46 30.37 -7.01
N ALA A 57 2.19 31.65 -7.28
CA ALA A 57 2.10 32.15 -8.64
C ALA A 57 3.48 32.07 -9.29
N VAL A 58 3.67 31.13 -10.21
CA VAL A 58 4.88 31.04 -11.05
C VAL A 58 4.72 32.03 -12.19
N ASP A 59 5.66 32.98 -12.31
CA ASP A 59 5.68 33.95 -13.41
C ASP A 59 5.75 33.24 -14.77
N ALA A 60 4.80 33.58 -15.65
CA ALA A 60 4.70 33.02 -16.98
C ALA A 60 5.76 33.62 -17.92
N SER A 61 6.98 33.08 -17.91
CA SER A 61 7.95 33.19 -19.01
C SER A 61 9.08 32.15 -18.89
N SER A 62 9.37 31.49 -20.02
CA SER A 62 10.51 30.59 -20.34
C SER A 62 10.22 29.09 -20.47
N THR A 63 9.91 28.67 -21.70
CA THR A 63 10.47 27.44 -22.31
C THR A 63 11.97 27.66 -22.61
N PRO A 64 12.83 26.62 -22.80
CA PRO A 64 12.50 25.29 -23.36
C PRO A 64 13.15 24.04 -22.69
N ASP A 65 12.69 22.87 -23.17
CA ASP A 65 13.33 21.54 -23.24
C ASP A 65 14.33 21.09 -22.15
N ALA A 66 13.94 20.04 -21.40
CA ALA A 66 14.67 18.75 -21.33
C ALA A 66 13.89 17.71 -20.49
N SER A 67 13.72 16.49 -21.00
CA SER A 67 13.58 15.30 -20.14
C SER A 67 14.97 14.93 -19.59
N PRO A 68 15.07 14.41 -18.35
CA PRO A 68 15.15 12.95 -18.25
C PRO A 68 14.59 12.31 -16.95
N THR A 69 14.34 10.99 -17.05
CA THR A 69 14.45 9.93 -16.01
C THR A 69 13.92 10.15 -14.59
N ALA A 70 13.02 9.26 -14.17
CA ALA A 70 12.74 8.99 -12.77
C ALA A 70 14.00 8.47 -12.04
N GLU A 71 14.33 9.07 -10.89
CA GLU A 71 15.43 8.66 -10.03
C GLU A 71 14.91 8.03 -8.73
N THR A 72 15.28 6.78 -8.51
CA THR A 72 14.85 5.95 -7.37
C THR A 72 15.44 6.48 -6.06
N ILE A 73 14.60 6.70 -5.05
CA ILE A 73 15.04 7.07 -3.69
C ILE A 73 15.57 5.80 -2.97
N PRO A 74 16.85 5.75 -2.53
CA PRO A 74 17.34 4.67 -1.69
C PRO A 74 17.06 4.96 -0.21
N LEU A 75 16.28 4.10 0.44
CA LEU A 75 16.08 4.14 1.89
C LEU A 75 17.37 3.66 2.61
N GLY A 76 17.85 4.45 3.58
CA GLY A 76 19.10 4.16 4.28
C GLY A 76 19.01 2.95 5.22
N GLY A 77 20.01 2.06 5.15
CA GLY A 77 20.24 0.96 6.09
C GLY A 77 21.50 1.19 6.93
N HIS A 78 21.53 0.68 8.16
CA HIS A 78 22.47 1.10 9.20
C HIS A 78 23.86 0.44 9.13
N ASP A 79 24.89 1.25 9.37
CA ASP A 79 26.29 0.83 9.52
C ASP A 79 26.54 0.11 10.86
N PHE A 80 27.15 -1.08 10.81
CA PHE A 80 27.84 -1.66 11.96
C PHE A 80 29.20 -2.27 11.56
N ALA A 81 30.25 -1.60 12.02
CA ALA A 81 31.54 -2.17 12.44
C ALA A 81 32.48 -2.84 11.41
N ARG A 82 33.49 -2.04 11.03
CA ARG A 82 34.90 -2.27 11.44
C ARG A 82 35.80 -3.15 10.54
N ALA A 83 36.47 -2.44 9.64
CA ALA A 83 37.93 -2.46 9.42
C ALA A 83 38.64 -3.80 9.12
N ALA A 84 39.08 -3.93 7.88
CA ALA A 84 40.34 -4.61 7.53
C ALA A 84 41.11 -3.74 6.53
N ALA A 85 42.35 -3.36 6.89
CA ALA A 85 43.33 -2.73 6.00
C ALA A 85 44.60 -3.61 5.96
N PHE A 86 45.47 -3.33 4.99
CA PHE A 86 46.69 -4.09 4.61
C PHE A 86 46.37 -5.38 3.80
N ALA A 87 46.73 -5.47 2.51
CA ALA A 87 48.07 -5.58 1.92
C ALA A 87 48.74 -6.94 2.29
N SER A 88 49.33 -7.73 1.38
CA SER A 88 49.86 -7.43 0.04
C SER A 88 49.94 -8.68 -0.88
N ALA A 89 50.23 -8.46 -2.17
CA ALA A 89 50.38 -9.48 -3.22
C ALA A 89 51.66 -10.37 -3.09
N PRO A 90 51.78 -11.50 -3.83
CA PRO A 90 52.88 -12.45 -3.69
C PRO A 90 54.07 -12.15 -4.62
N PRO A 91 55.26 -12.77 -4.40
CA PRO A 91 56.33 -12.84 -5.40
C PRO A 91 56.50 -14.24 -6.00
N ALA A 92 57.06 -14.28 -7.22
CA ALA A 92 57.40 -15.49 -7.96
C ALA A 92 58.90 -15.51 -8.35
N TYR A 93 59.45 -16.72 -8.50
CA TYR A 93 60.65 -17.11 -9.27
C TYR A 93 62.01 -16.38 -9.10
N GLY A 94 63.08 -17.19 -8.93
CA GLY A 94 64.36 -16.96 -9.63
C GLY A 94 65.68 -17.20 -8.85
N GLY A 95 66.50 -18.15 -9.33
CA GLY A 95 67.97 -18.15 -9.15
C GLY A 95 68.59 -19.08 -8.08
N GLY A 96 69.48 -19.98 -8.50
CA GLY A 96 70.52 -20.62 -7.63
C GLY A 96 71.91 -20.02 -7.95
N PRO A 97 73.04 -20.73 -7.77
CA PRO A 97 73.30 -22.00 -7.07
C PRO A 97 74.42 -21.88 -5.99
N ALA A 98 74.78 -22.97 -5.31
CA ALA A 98 76.07 -23.08 -4.58
C ALA A 98 76.55 -24.54 -4.44
N GLU A 99 77.83 -24.80 -4.70
CA GLU A 99 78.51 -26.08 -4.50
C GLU A 99 79.08 -26.22 -3.07
N TYR A 100 79.12 -27.45 -2.54
CA TYR A 100 80.33 -27.95 -1.87
C TYR A 100 80.42 -29.49 -1.97
N ALA A 101 81.64 -30.02 -2.10
CA ALA A 101 81.92 -31.43 -2.37
C ALA A 101 82.16 -32.27 -1.10
N GLY A 102 81.96 -33.60 -1.17
CA GLY A 102 82.02 -34.48 0.00
C GLY A 102 82.21 -36.00 -0.24
N HIS A 103 83.24 -36.39 -1.01
CA HIS A 103 83.93 -37.70 -0.98
C HIS A 103 83.16 -39.05 -1.13
N ALA A 104 83.93 -40.15 -1.15
CA ALA A 104 83.71 -41.32 -2.02
C ALA A 104 83.67 -42.70 -1.30
N VAL A 105 82.63 -43.50 -1.59
CA VAL A 105 82.50 -44.99 -1.73
C VAL A 105 83.10 -45.96 -0.63
N PRO A 106 83.00 -47.33 -0.69
CA PRO A 106 82.37 -48.20 0.35
C PRO A 106 83.40 -49.19 1.01
N PRO A 107 83.11 -50.43 1.56
CA PRO A 107 81.86 -51.21 1.75
C PRO A 107 81.74 -52.00 3.10
N THR A 108 80.86 -53.03 3.14
CA THR A 108 80.69 -54.15 4.13
C THR A 108 79.92 -53.85 5.44
N SER A 109 79.18 -54.77 6.08
CA SER A 109 78.51 -56.02 5.65
C SER A 109 77.50 -56.50 6.70
N GLY A 110 76.29 -56.92 6.27
CA GLY A 110 75.49 -57.99 6.90
C GLY A 110 74.73 -57.78 8.22
N GLU A 111 73.39 -57.76 8.15
CA GLU A 111 72.49 -58.52 9.06
C GLU A 111 71.08 -58.66 8.42
N PRO A 112 70.33 -59.75 8.68
CA PRO A 112 69.09 -60.03 7.96
C PRO A 112 67.89 -59.32 8.62
N GLN A 113 67.51 -58.15 8.12
CA GLN A 113 66.29 -57.49 8.61
C GLN A 113 65.05 -58.34 8.32
N LYS A 114 64.27 -58.63 9.38
CA LYS A 114 62.92 -59.19 9.32
C LYS A 114 62.12 -58.49 8.20
N LYS A 115 61.55 -59.28 7.29
CA LYS A 115 60.68 -58.83 6.19
C LYS A 115 59.52 -58.00 6.77
N SER A 116 59.70 -56.69 6.83
CA SER A 116 58.88 -55.83 7.67
C SER A 116 57.51 -55.62 7.01
N ARG A 117 56.44 -55.68 7.80
CA ARG A 117 55.08 -55.39 7.32
C ARG A 117 54.86 -53.88 7.07
N VAL A 118 55.94 -53.09 6.98
CA VAL A 118 55.89 -51.62 6.87
C VAL A 118 55.11 -51.19 5.63
N GLY A 119 55.28 -51.84 4.49
CA GLY A 119 54.49 -51.54 3.29
C GLY A 119 52.97 -51.74 3.48
N LEU A 120 52.57 -52.73 4.27
CA LEU A 120 51.16 -52.96 4.61
C LEU A 120 50.63 -51.87 5.55
N TRP A 121 51.39 -51.51 6.58
CA TRP A 121 51.03 -50.44 7.52
C TRP A 121 50.98 -49.06 6.87
N VAL A 122 51.90 -48.76 5.94
CA VAL A 122 51.87 -47.54 5.13
C VAL A 122 50.62 -47.51 4.25
N ALA A 123 50.30 -48.61 3.55
CA ALA A 123 49.06 -48.68 2.75
C ALA A 123 47.80 -48.49 3.61
N LEU A 124 47.73 -49.13 4.79
CA LEU A 124 46.63 -48.99 5.74
C LEU A 124 46.51 -47.56 6.29
N SER A 125 47.64 -46.89 6.56
CA SER A 125 47.68 -45.49 6.98
C SER A 125 47.22 -44.54 5.87
N ILE A 126 47.56 -44.81 4.60
CA ILE A 126 47.11 -44.02 3.45
C ILE A 126 45.59 -44.18 3.27
N VAL A 127 45.07 -45.41 3.30
CA VAL A 127 43.62 -45.66 3.20
C VAL A 127 42.87 -45.02 4.38
N GLY A 128 43.39 -45.12 5.60
CA GLY A 128 42.82 -44.45 6.78
C GLY A 128 42.79 -42.92 6.62
N ALA A 129 43.86 -42.31 6.13
CA ALA A 129 43.92 -40.88 5.87
C ALA A 129 42.92 -40.45 4.79
N LEU A 130 42.78 -41.21 3.69
CA LEU A 130 41.81 -40.93 2.62
C LEU A 130 40.36 -41.00 3.12
N LEU A 131 40.02 -42.00 3.94
CA LEU A 131 38.69 -42.09 4.57
C LEU A 131 38.44 -40.92 5.52
N LEU A 132 39.43 -40.51 6.31
CA LEU A 132 39.31 -39.40 7.25
C LEU A 132 39.14 -38.06 6.50
N ILE A 133 39.88 -37.85 5.41
CA ILE A 133 39.71 -36.70 4.51
C ILE A 133 38.30 -36.68 3.90
N ALA A 134 37.80 -37.83 3.43
CA ALA A 134 36.44 -37.92 2.88
C ALA A 134 35.37 -37.55 3.92
N VAL A 135 35.51 -38.02 5.16
CA VAL A 135 34.60 -37.64 6.28
C VAL A 135 34.69 -36.14 6.59
N ILE A 136 35.89 -35.55 6.62
CA ILE A 136 36.06 -34.10 6.82
C ILE A 136 35.33 -33.31 5.72
N ILE A 137 35.48 -33.70 4.45
CA ILE A 137 34.83 -33.02 3.31
C ILE A 137 33.30 -33.07 3.46
N VAL A 138 32.74 -34.22 3.86
CA VAL A 138 31.28 -34.34 4.11
C VAL A 138 30.84 -33.42 5.25
N VAL A 139 31.55 -33.41 6.39
CA VAL A 139 31.20 -32.55 7.54
C VAL A 139 31.29 -31.07 7.16
N VAL A 140 32.34 -30.65 6.44
CA VAL A 140 32.48 -29.27 5.94
C VAL A 140 31.32 -28.93 4.99
N ALA A 141 31.00 -29.80 4.02
CA ALA A 141 29.92 -29.56 3.08
C ALA A 141 28.57 -29.28 3.77
N PHE A 142 28.18 -30.11 4.75
CA PHE A 142 26.94 -29.91 5.50
C PHE A 142 27.00 -28.71 6.46
N THR A 143 28.13 -28.44 7.10
CA THR A 143 28.23 -27.32 8.08
C THR A 143 28.42 -25.95 7.43
N THR A 144 28.87 -25.88 6.18
CA THR A 144 28.97 -24.63 5.40
C THR A 144 27.93 -24.53 4.29
N ALA A 145 26.88 -25.36 4.34
CA ALA A 145 25.78 -25.28 3.37
C ALA A 145 25.04 -23.93 3.53
N ARG A 146 24.67 -23.31 2.42
CA ARG A 146 23.79 -22.13 2.42
C ARG A 146 22.36 -22.58 2.21
N HIS A 147 21.47 -22.14 3.09
CA HIS A 147 20.04 -22.43 3.07
C HIS A 147 19.27 -21.12 2.85
N TRP A 148 18.26 -21.12 2.00
CA TRP A 148 17.30 -20.03 1.88
C TRP A 148 15.94 -20.53 1.42
N THR A 149 14.92 -19.72 1.64
CA THR A 149 13.59 -19.94 1.08
C THR A 149 13.56 -19.39 -0.34
N LYS A 150 13.42 -20.27 -1.33
CA LYS A 150 13.26 -19.92 -2.74
C LYS A 150 11.77 -19.84 -3.07
N VAL A 151 11.38 -18.81 -3.79
CA VAL A 151 10.00 -18.58 -4.22
C VAL A 151 9.82 -19.15 -5.61
N ASP A 152 9.06 -20.25 -5.73
CA ASP A 152 8.76 -20.92 -6.99
C ASP A 152 7.62 -20.22 -7.74
N SER A 153 6.60 -19.82 -6.99
CA SER A 153 5.52 -18.96 -7.47
C SER A 153 5.36 -17.82 -6.48
N PRO A 154 5.39 -16.55 -6.93
CA PRO A 154 5.13 -15.41 -6.06
C PRO A 154 3.71 -15.47 -5.50
N GLU A 155 3.50 -14.76 -4.40
CA GLU A 155 2.16 -14.51 -3.87
C GLU A 155 1.34 -13.72 -4.89
N LYS A 156 0.12 -14.17 -5.13
CA LYS A 156 -0.88 -13.46 -5.93
C LYS A 156 -1.84 -12.78 -4.96
N PRO A 157 -1.74 -11.45 -4.79
CA PRO A 157 -2.63 -10.72 -3.91
C PRO A 157 -4.08 -10.81 -4.40
N GLU A 158 -5.02 -10.78 -3.46
CA GLU A 158 -6.45 -10.78 -3.77
C GLU A 158 -6.84 -9.57 -4.63
N THR A 159 -7.65 -9.80 -5.66
CA THR A 159 -8.20 -8.74 -6.49
C THR A 159 -9.66 -8.46 -6.14
N PHE A 160 -10.08 -7.21 -6.36
CA PHE A 160 -11.40 -6.71 -5.98
C PHE A 160 -12.08 -6.07 -7.18
N HIS A 161 -13.41 -6.19 -7.27
CA HIS A 161 -14.24 -5.45 -8.19
C HIS A 161 -15.28 -4.61 -7.43
N SER A 162 -15.70 -3.50 -8.04
CA SER A 162 -16.78 -2.67 -7.50
C SER A 162 -18.13 -3.23 -7.95
N GLU A 163 -19.05 -3.38 -7.01
CA GLU A 163 -20.45 -3.74 -7.25
C GLU A 163 -21.35 -2.60 -6.75
N GLU A 164 -22.34 -2.21 -7.54
CA GLU A 164 -23.42 -1.29 -7.13
C GLU A 164 -24.57 -2.10 -6.50
N TYR A 165 -25.13 -1.62 -5.40
CA TYR A 165 -26.27 -2.23 -4.73
C TYR A 165 -27.24 -1.16 -4.22
N GLU A 166 -28.54 -1.48 -4.19
CA GLU A 166 -29.57 -0.62 -3.59
C GLU A 166 -29.41 -0.60 -2.06
N THR A 167 -29.42 0.58 -1.44
CA THR A 167 -29.26 0.73 0.02
C THR A 167 -30.54 0.35 0.80
N GLY A 168 -31.67 0.25 0.10
CA GLY A 168 -33.02 0.16 0.68
C GLY A 168 -33.66 1.53 0.97
N LEU A 169 -32.89 2.62 0.90
CA LEU A 169 -33.39 3.98 0.98
C LEU A 169 -33.75 4.51 -0.42
N TYR A 170 -34.59 5.54 -0.44
CA TYR A 170 -35.01 6.22 -1.65
C TYR A 170 -34.67 7.71 -1.65
N LEU A 171 -34.22 8.17 -2.81
CA LEU A 171 -34.09 9.57 -3.18
C LEU A 171 -35.44 10.06 -3.73
N VAL A 172 -35.77 11.33 -3.46
CA VAL A 172 -36.91 12.02 -4.06
C VAL A 172 -36.42 13.35 -4.62
N SER A 173 -36.82 13.65 -5.86
CA SER A 173 -36.55 14.91 -6.55
C SER A 173 -37.86 15.59 -6.93
N ASP A 174 -37.92 16.90 -6.78
CA ASP A 174 -38.95 17.78 -7.33
C ASP A 174 -38.44 18.36 -8.66
N ASP A 175 -39.25 18.32 -9.72
CA ASP A 175 -38.88 18.84 -11.04
C ASP A 175 -39.22 20.33 -11.26
N GLY A 176 -39.89 20.97 -10.30
CA GLY A 176 -40.35 22.36 -10.37
C GLY A 176 -41.50 22.60 -11.36
N VAL A 177 -42.07 21.55 -11.95
CA VAL A 177 -43.23 21.64 -12.86
C VAL A 177 -44.49 21.40 -12.05
N SER A 178 -45.22 22.46 -11.73
CA SER A 178 -46.40 22.36 -10.85
C SER A 178 -47.41 21.32 -11.36
N PRO A 179 -47.90 20.41 -10.50
CA PRO A 179 -48.93 19.42 -10.87
C PRO A 179 -50.31 20.04 -11.07
N CYS A 180 -50.45 21.36 -10.84
CA CYS A 180 -51.69 22.11 -10.98
C CYS A 180 -51.69 23.01 -12.22
N ALA A 181 -52.87 23.47 -12.62
CA ALA A 181 -53.06 24.45 -13.69
C ALA A 181 -53.65 25.76 -13.14
N VAL A 182 -53.38 26.89 -13.80
CA VAL A 182 -54.06 28.16 -13.50
C VAL A 182 -55.55 28.04 -13.82
N ASP A 183 -56.40 28.67 -13.02
CA ASP A 183 -57.86 28.56 -13.05
C ASP A 183 -58.43 27.15 -12.77
N GLN A 184 -57.60 26.21 -12.30
CA GLN A 184 -58.06 24.92 -11.75
C GLN A 184 -58.74 25.12 -10.39
N ASP A 185 -59.74 24.30 -10.06
CA ASP A 185 -60.31 24.21 -8.72
C ASP A 185 -59.23 23.85 -7.69
N TRP A 186 -59.26 24.49 -6.52
CA TRP A 186 -58.23 24.26 -5.49
C TRP A 186 -58.26 22.81 -4.97
N THR A 187 -59.44 22.19 -4.88
CA THR A 187 -59.61 20.79 -4.45
C THR A 187 -58.88 19.84 -5.39
N ASP A 188 -59.09 20.00 -6.71
CA ASP A 188 -58.44 19.16 -7.73
C ASP A 188 -56.90 19.31 -7.69
N CYS A 189 -56.41 20.52 -7.39
CA CYS A 189 -54.97 20.79 -7.24
C CYS A 189 -54.40 20.13 -5.96
N ILE A 190 -55.11 20.22 -4.83
CA ILE A 190 -54.75 19.55 -3.57
C ILE A 190 -54.69 18.04 -3.75
N ASP A 191 -55.68 17.44 -4.43
CA ASP A 191 -55.71 16.00 -4.69
C ASP A 191 -54.59 15.57 -5.64
N ALA A 192 -54.27 16.37 -6.66
CA ALA A 192 -53.12 16.12 -7.53
C ALA A 192 -51.79 16.14 -6.75
N MET A 193 -51.59 17.10 -5.83
CA MET A 193 -50.40 17.13 -4.98
C MET A 193 -50.34 15.95 -3.99
N GLU A 194 -51.47 15.58 -3.37
CA GLU A 194 -51.54 14.41 -2.48
C GLU A 194 -51.19 13.10 -3.24
N VAL A 195 -51.60 12.95 -4.50
CA VAL A 195 -51.22 11.80 -5.34
C VAL A 195 -49.72 11.78 -5.64
N ASN A 196 -49.10 12.92 -5.96
CA ASN A 196 -47.65 13.01 -6.15
C ASN A 196 -46.89 12.66 -4.86
N TYR A 197 -47.32 13.23 -3.72
CA TYR A 197 -46.76 12.93 -2.40
C TYR A 197 -46.90 11.44 -2.04
N ALA A 198 -48.07 10.84 -2.25
CA ALA A 198 -48.28 9.42 -1.97
C ALA A 198 -47.43 8.50 -2.87
N GLY A 199 -47.26 8.86 -4.15
CA GLY A 199 -46.44 8.12 -5.10
C GLY A 199 -44.95 8.13 -4.77
N ALA A 200 -44.42 9.29 -4.38
CA ALA A 200 -42.98 9.48 -4.15
C ALA A 200 -42.55 9.28 -2.68
N CYS A 201 -43.29 9.84 -1.73
CA CYS A 201 -42.85 9.98 -0.33
C CYS A 201 -43.43 8.94 0.64
N ALA A 202 -44.64 8.43 0.38
CA ALA A 202 -45.33 7.58 1.35
C ALA A 202 -44.85 6.11 1.31
N GLY A 203 -44.80 5.48 2.48
CA GLY A 203 -44.62 4.02 2.62
C GLY A 203 -43.22 3.49 2.30
N VAL A 204 -42.20 4.35 2.24
CA VAL A 204 -40.80 4.00 1.96
C VAL A 204 -39.83 4.64 2.96
N GLU A 205 -38.65 4.05 3.11
CA GLU A 205 -37.55 4.70 3.84
C GLU A 205 -36.83 5.68 2.89
N LEU A 206 -36.61 6.90 3.37
CA LEU A 206 -36.12 8.03 2.57
C LEU A 206 -34.75 8.48 3.06
N VAL A 207 -33.88 8.91 2.14
CA VAL A 207 -32.63 9.60 2.51
C VAL A 207 -32.94 10.95 3.20
N PRO A 208 -32.07 11.49 4.08
CA PRO A 208 -32.38 12.69 4.87
C PRO A 208 -32.78 13.93 4.04
N ALA A 209 -32.22 14.10 2.84
CA ALA A 209 -32.61 15.16 1.92
C ALA A 209 -34.05 14.96 1.39
N ALA A 210 -34.41 13.74 1.02
CA ALA A 210 -35.75 13.38 0.56
C ALA A 210 -36.80 13.51 1.69
N VAL A 211 -36.46 13.15 2.94
CA VAL A 211 -37.31 13.42 4.12
C VAL A 211 -37.63 14.92 4.24
N THR A 212 -36.63 15.77 4.02
CA THR A 212 -36.80 17.24 4.10
C THR A 212 -37.71 17.77 3.00
N LEU A 213 -37.48 17.35 1.74
CA LEU A 213 -38.30 17.72 0.59
C LEU A 213 -39.75 17.25 0.74
N CYS A 214 -39.95 15.98 1.08
CA CYS A 214 -41.27 15.41 1.33
C CYS A 214 -41.99 16.10 2.50
N GLY A 215 -41.25 16.51 3.54
CA GLY A 215 -41.80 17.30 4.65
C GLY A 215 -42.29 18.69 4.22
N GLN A 216 -41.54 19.37 3.35
CA GLN A 216 -41.95 20.66 2.78
C GLN A 216 -43.18 20.53 1.89
N HIS A 217 -43.18 19.56 0.97
CA HIS A 217 -44.32 19.30 0.07
C HIS A 217 -45.58 18.89 0.85
N ARG A 218 -45.44 18.12 1.95
CA ARG A 218 -46.54 17.81 2.87
C ARG A 218 -47.09 19.06 3.56
N ALA A 219 -46.21 19.91 4.09
CA ALA A 219 -46.61 21.14 4.77
C ALA A 219 -47.34 22.11 3.82
N GLU A 220 -46.99 22.12 2.53
CA GLU A 220 -47.71 22.91 1.52
C GLU A 220 -49.13 22.36 1.26
N ILE A 221 -49.29 21.04 1.09
CA ILE A 221 -50.61 20.41 0.96
C ILE A 221 -51.50 20.74 2.17
N ASP A 222 -50.94 20.66 3.38
CA ASP A 222 -51.66 20.97 4.62
C ASP A 222 -51.97 22.47 4.76
N ARG A 223 -51.12 23.37 4.22
CA ARG A 223 -51.39 24.81 4.09
C ARG A 223 -52.55 25.08 3.13
N MET A 224 -52.49 24.52 1.92
CA MET A 224 -53.54 24.68 0.91
C MET A 224 -54.90 24.22 1.43
N ARG A 225 -54.96 23.07 2.12
CA ARG A 225 -56.19 22.58 2.79
C ARG A 225 -56.71 23.48 3.90
N ALA A 226 -55.85 24.26 4.55
CA ALA A 226 -56.25 25.19 5.60
C ALA A 226 -56.75 26.54 5.04
N GLU A 227 -56.35 26.89 3.82
CA GLU A 227 -56.76 28.11 3.12
C GLU A 227 -57.91 27.89 2.12
N ASP A 228 -58.23 26.63 1.81
CA ASP A 228 -59.29 26.24 0.86
C ASP A 228 -60.67 26.78 1.24
N SER A 229 -61.45 27.19 0.24
CA SER A 229 -62.78 27.77 0.39
C SER A 229 -63.63 27.59 -0.87
N GLU A 230 -64.96 27.55 -0.70
CA GLU A 230 -65.89 27.27 -1.80
C GLU A 230 -65.71 28.23 -2.99
N GLY A 231 -65.37 27.66 -4.16
CA GLY A 231 -65.16 28.41 -5.40
C GLY A 231 -63.75 29.01 -5.56
N SER A 232 -62.80 28.64 -4.70
CA SER A 232 -61.38 29.00 -4.87
C SER A 232 -60.74 28.31 -6.07
N VAL A 233 -59.88 29.04 -6.78
CA VAL A 233 -59.11 28.53 -7.93
C VAL A 233 -57.63 28.91 -7.82
N VAL A 234 -56.77 28.12 -8.48
CA VAL A 234 -55.32 28.34 -8.53
C VAL A 234 -55.00 29.63 -9.29
N ALA A 235 -54.63 30.68 -8.56
CA ALA A 235 -54.30 31.99 -9.12
C ALA A 235 -52.90 32.05 -9.77
N SER A 236 -51.98 31.20 -9.34
CA SER A 236 -50.62 31.11 -9.87
C SER A 236 -50.02 29.73 -9.57
N LEU A 237 -49.18 29.23 -10.46
CA LEU A 237 -48.39 28.03 -10.22
C LEU A 237 -47.27 28.38 -9.21
N GLY A 238 -47.23 27.66 -8.08
CA GLY A 238 -46.19 27.81 -7.07
C GLY A 238 -44.91 27.05 -7.41
N ASP A 239 -43.95 27.06 -6.49
CA ASP A 239 -42.60 26.48 -6.70
C ASP A 239 -42.55 24.94 -6.54
N PHE A 240 -43.63 24.30 -6.08
CA PHE A 240 -43.70 22.85 -5.88
C PHE A 240 -44.13 22.13 -7.15
N GLY A 241 -43.31 21.17 -7.61
CA GLY A 241 -43.52 20.42 -8.85
C GLY A 241 -43.87 18.94 -8.64
N HIS A 242 -43.62 18.14 -9.67
CA HIS A 242 -43.85 16.70 -9.63
C HIS A 242 -42.72 16.00 -8.87
N LEU A 243 -43.10 15.15 -7.92
CA LEU A 243 -42.15 14.36 -7.14
C LEU A 243 -41.84 13.04 -7.85
N THR A 244 -40.57 12.80 -8.15
CA THR A 244 -40.06 11.53 -8.69
C THR A 244 -39.22 10.83 -7.64
N ARG A 245 -39.43 9.52 -7.47
CA ARG A 245 -38.64 8.66 -6.55
C ARG A 245 -37.68 7.76 -7.33
N THR A 246 -36.44 7.66 -6.87
CA THR A 246 -35.43 6.69 -7.34
C THR A 246 -34.81 5.95 -6.16
N PRO A 247 -34.44 4.66 -6.29
CA PRO A 247 -33.69 3.95 -5.26
C PRO A 247 -32.32 4.60 -5.09
N GLU A 248 -31.84 4.72 -3.86
CA GLU A 248 -30.45 5.08 -3.60
C GLU A 248 -29.56 3.86 -3.82
N THR A 249 -28.47 4.06 -4.57
CA THR A 249 -27.43 3.04 -4.78
C THR A 249 -26.13 3.44 -4.10
N ALA A 250 -25.42 2.45 -3.58
CA ALA A 250 -24.08 2.59 -3.03
C ALA A 250 -23.13 1.57 -3.70
N THR A 251 -21.84 1.83 -3.62
CA THR A 251 -20.80 0.92 -4.11
C THR A 251 -20.17 0.13 -2.96
N ARG A 252 -19.81 -1.12 -3.23
CA ARG A 252 -18.97 -1.95 -2.35
C ARG A 252 -17.86 -2.62 -3.16
N GLN A 253 -16.70 -2.78 -2.54
CA GLN A 253 -15.64 -3.63 -3.08
C GLN A 253 -15.93 -5.07 -2.69
N VAL A 254 -15.97 -5.96 -3.69
CA VAL A 254 -16.20 -7.40 -3.54
C VAL A 254 -14.93 -8.11 -3.95
N SER A 255 -14.49 -9.06 -3.12
CA SER A 255 -13.33 -9.90 -3.40
C SER A 255 -13.63 -10.88 -4.53
N ASN A 256 -12.66 -11.08 -5.42
CA ASN A 256 -12.71 -12.10 -6.47
C ASN A 256 -12.40 -13.52 -5.93
N ASN A 257 -12.08 -13.64 -4.63
CA ASN A 257 -11.68 -14.88 -3.94
C ASN A 257 -10.52 -15.59 -4.66
N ASP A 258 -9.59 -14.81 -5.22
CA ASP A 258 -8.53 -15.27 -6.12
C ASP A 258 -7.12 -15.15 -5.52
N PHE A 259 -7.04 -14.96 -4.20
CA PHE A 259 -5.80 -14.99 -3.44
C PHE A 259 -5.08 -16.34 -3.55
N GLU A 260 -3.78 -16.31 -3.88
CA GLU A 260 -2.92 -17.50 -3.87
C GLU A 260 -1.63 -17.17 -3.12
N ALA A 261 -1.37 -17.88 -2.02
CA ALA A 261 -0.16 -17.71 -1.23
C ALA A 261 1.10 -18.12 -2.03
N ALA A 262 2.24 -17.49 -1.74
CA ALA A 262 3.51 -17.85 -2.38
C ALA A 262 3.85 -19.34 -2.18
N VAL A 263 4.18 -20.02 -3.27
CA VAL A 263 4.73 -21.37 -3.23
C VAL A 263 6.23 -21.26 -3.07
N THR A 264 6.76 -21.87 -2.02
CA THR A 264 8.18 -21.77 -1.66
C THR A 264 8.75 -23.12 -1.23
N HIS A 265 10.04 -23.31 -1.46
CA HIS A 265 10.81 -24.44 -0.94
C HIS A 265 12.11 -23.99 -0.28
N GLU A 266 12.74 -24.87 0.50
CA GLU A 266 14.07 -24.65 1.04
C GLU A 266 15.13 -25.07 0.01
N ALA A 267 15.82 -24.08 -0.56
CA ALA A 267 16.95 -24.28 -1.46
C ALA A 267 18.24 -24.42 -0.64
N VAL A 268 19.11 -25.35 -1.05
CA VAL A 268 20.37 -25.66 -0.34
C VAL A 268 21.55 -25.77 -1.30
N CYS A 269 22.59 -24.97 -1.04
CA CYS A 269 23.85 -24.97 -1.77
C CYS A 269 24.98 -25.54 -0.89
N TYR A 270 25.48 -26.71 -1.24
CA TYR A 270 26.66 -27.34 -0.64
C TYR A 270 27.93 -26.92 -1.39
N LEU A 271 28.97 -26.53 -0.64
CA LEU A 271 30.31 -26.16 -1.14
C LEU A 271 30.35 -25.05 -2.21
N GLY A 272 29.24 -24.35 -2.48
CA GLY A 272 29.12 -23.32 -3.51
C GLY A 272 28.83 -23.81 -4.93
N PHE A 273 28.57 -25.11 -5.14
CA PHE A 273 28.31 -25.66 -6.48
C PHE A 273 27.47 -26.96 -6.55
N LEU A 274 27.04 -27.53 -5.41
CA LEU A 274 26.20 -28.73 -5.35
C LEU A 274 24.83 -28.41 -4.77
N GLY A 275 23.76 -28.74 -5.50
CA GLY A 275 22.40 -28.35 -5.14
C GLY A 275 21.97 -27.10 -5.90
N GLU A 276 21.01 -26.37 -5.35
CA GLU A 276 20.62 -25.06 -5.88
C GLU A 276 21.52 -24.02 -5.23
N CYS A 277 22.18 -23.19 -6.04
CA CYS A 277 23.19 -22.21 -5.61
C CYS A 277 22.87 -20.76 -6.05
N GLU A 278 21.68 -20.56 -6.63
CA GLU A 278 21.11 -19.30 -7.15
C GLU A 278 19.62 -19.19 -6.77
#